data_AF-A0A1S4GYH9-F1
#
_entry.id   AF-A0A1S4GYH9-F1
#
_cell.length_a   1.000
_cell.length_b   1.000
_cell.length_c   1.000
_cell.angle_alpha   90.00
_cell.angle_beta   90.00
_cell.angle_gamma   90.00
#
_symmetry.space_group_name_H-M   'P 1'
#
loop_
_entity.id
_entity.type
_entity.pdbx_description
1 polymer ?
#
loop_
_entity_poly.entity_id
_entity_poly.type
_entity_poly.pdbx_seq_one_letter_code
_entity_poly.pdbx_strand_id
1 'polypeptide(L)'
;MFGKLLPCAILVWCLFSLGQARQEETVEECERNIPASLKGRVCELRQYTPVQGKDMDSHMQCVLEVLGFVEDNGELVFQELLGVLKMVDPDGDHASSMKKCNAEAEKVDTSSKANTFYTCFLGTSSAQAFKYAVDYVELLRAGKLDMGTTFNAGQVSALMKQIDDGLCN
;
A
#
# COMPACT_ATOMS: atom_id res chain seq x y z
N MET A 1 4.73 10.04 -55.59
CA MET A 1 4.38 10.71 -54.31
C MET A 1 3.54 9.77 -53.44
N PHE A 2 4.11 8.73 -52.82
CA PHE A 2 3.40 7.99 -51.76
C PHE A 2 4.46 7.26 -50.93
N GLY A 3 4.78 7.80 -49.76
CA GLY A 3 5.77 7.19 -48.87
C GLY A 3 5.93 7.94 -47.56
N LYS A 4 4.85 8.51 -47.02
CA LYS A 4 4.85 9.23 -45.75
C LYS A 4 3.48 9.14 -45.06
N LEU A 5 3.04 7.93 -44.71
CA LEU A 5 1.91 7.74 -43.79
C LEU A 5 2.19 6.73 -42.66
N LEU A 6 3.41 6.19 -42.58
CA LEU A 6 3.80 5.27 -41.50
C LEU A 6 4.13 5.92 -40.13
N PRO A 7 4.42 7.23 -39.95
CA PRO A 7 4.80 7.72 -38.62
C PRO A 7 3.63 7.87 -37.64
N CYS A 8 2.39 7.95 -38.11
CA CYS A 8 1.25 8.21 -37.21
C CYS A 8 0.85 7.00 -36.36
N ALA A 9 1.01 5.77 -36.88
CA ALA A 9 0.61 4.57 -36.14
C ALA A 9 1.54 4.28 -34.94
N ILE A 10 2.84 4.57 -35.07
CA ILE A 10 3.84 4.31 -34.02
C ILE A 10 3.64 5.28 -32.84
N LEU A 11 3.27 6.54 -33.11
CA LEU A 11 3.04 7.53 -32.04
C LEU A 11 1.79 7.22 -31.20
N VAL A 12 0.73 6.67 -31.80
CA VAL A 12 -0.49 6.32 -31.06
C VAL A 12 -0.27 5.11 -30.14
N TRP A 13 0.58 4.15 -30.53
CA TRP A 13 0.91 3.00 -29.68
C TRP A 13 1.86 3.35 -28.52
N CYS A 14 2.79 4.30 -28.70
CA CYS A 14 3.63 4.76 -27.59
C CYS A 14 2.85 5.50 -26.50
N LEU A 15 1.75 6.18 -26.83
CA LEU A 15 0.92 6.89 -25.85
C LEU A 15 0.12 5.96 -24.93
N PHE A 16 -0.20 4.74 -25.37
CA PHE A 16 -0.88 3.77 -24.51
C PHE A 16 0.04 3.12 -23.48
N SER A 17 1.36 3.16 -23.68
CA SER A 17 2.34 2.51 -22.78
C SER A 17 2.94 3.44 -21.72
N LEU A 18 2.69 4.76 -21.74
CA LEU A 18 3.46 5.73 -20.96
C LEU A 18 2.72 6.37 -19.77
N GLY A 19 1.66 5.73 -19.25
CA GLY A 19 1.03 6.24 -18.02
C GLY A 19 -0.21 5.47 -17.61
N GLN A 20 -0.13 4.14 -17.56
CA GLN A 20 -1.15 3.40 -16.81
C GLN A 20 -0.92 3.70 -15.33
N ALA A 21 -1.50 4.81 -14.87
CA ALA A 21 -1.83 4.95 -13.46
C ALA A 21 -2.50 3.64 -13.03
N ARG A 22 -2.09 3.10 -11.88
CA ARG A 22 -2.71 1.89 -11.35
C ARG A 22 -4.22 2.06 -11.29
N GLN A 23 -4.92 1.01 -11.68
CA GLN A 23 -6.39 1.03 -11.78
C GLN A 23 -7.03 0.61 -10.45
N GLU A 24 -6.26 -0.01 -9.57
CA GLU A 24 -6.68 -0.46 -8.25
C GLU A 24 -6.99 0.75 -7.35
N GLU A 25 -8.20 0.79 -6.82
CA GLU A 25 -8.67 1.79 -5.85
C GLU A 25 -8.81 1.18 -4.44
N THR A 26 -8.69 -0.14 -4.31
CA THR A 26 -8.83 -0.89 -3.04
C THR A 26 -7.77 -1.97 -2.86
N VAL A 27 -7.49 -2.33 -1.60
CA VAL A 27 -6.58 -3.45 -1.27
C VAL A 27 -7.13 -4.77 -1.83
N GLU A 28 -8.46 -4.93 -1.85
CA GLU A 28 -9.11 -6.09 -2.47
C GLU A 28 -8.74 -6.22 -3.96
N GLU A 29 -8.64 -5.11 -4.70
CA GLU A 29 -8.26 -5.11 -6.10
C GLU A 29 -6.78 -5.44 -6.30
N CYS A 30 -5.90 -4.97 -5.41
CA CYS A 30 -4.50 -5.40 -5.37
C CYS A 30 -4.35 -6.92 -5.17
N GLU A 31 -5.25 -7.53 -4.40
CA GLU A 31 -5.20 -8.94 -4.03
C GLU A 31 -5.94 -9.86 -5.00
N ARG A 32 -6.94 -9.35 -5.72
CA ARG A 32 -7.83 -10.13 -6.61
C ARG A 32 -7.10 -10.92 -7.70
N ASN A 33 -6.03 -10.34 -8.25
CA ASN A 33 -5.28 -10.93 -9.38
C ASN A 33 -4.01 -11.68 -8.93
N ILE A 34 -3.81 -11.88 -7.63
CA ILE A 34 -2.63 -12.57 -7.13
C ILE A 34 -2.73 -14.07 -7.45
N PRO A 35 -1.67 -14.68 -8.02
CA PRO A 35 -1.61 -16.11 -8.25
C PRO A 35 -1.91 -16.92 -6.99
N ALA A 36 -2.66 -18.02 -7.11
CA ALA A 36 -3.02 -18.88 -5.98
C ALA A 36 -1.79 -19.39 -5.18
N SER A 37 -0.63 -19.55 -5.84
CA SER A 37 0.63 -19.94 -5.21
C SER A 37 1.18 -18.90 -4.22
N LEU A 38 0.75 -17.64 -4.32
CA LEU A 38 1.16 -16.54 -3.47
C LEU A 38 0.13 -16.18 -2.39
N LYS A 39 -1.07 -16.77 -2.43
CA LYS A 39 -2.15 -16.48 -1.48
C LYS A 39 -1.69 -16.64 -0.02
N GLY A 40 -0.93 -17.68 0.29
CA GLY A 40 -0.36 -17.87 1.64
C GLY A 40 0.57 -16.73 2.07
N ARG A 41 1.34 -16.17 1.14
CA ARG A 41 2.28 -15.06 1.41
C ARG A 41 1.54 -13.75 1.62
N VAL A 42 0.46 -13.51 0.89
CA VAL A 42 -0.46 -12.39 1.12
C VAL A 42 -1.06 -12.48 2.53
N CYS A 43 -1.51 -13.67 2.93
CA CYS A 43 -2.06 -13.87 4.27
C CYS A 43 -1.04 -13.61 5.39
N GLU A 44 0.24 -13.89 5.17
CA GLU A 44 1.29 -13.50 6.12
C GLU A 44 1.45 -11.98 6.21
N LEU A 45 1.38 -11.25 5.08
CA LEU A 45 1.40 -9.78 5.07
C LEU A 45 0.18 -9.17 5.77
N ARG A 46 -1.01 -9.75 5.57
CA ARG A 46 -2.24 -9.32 6.29
C ARG A 46 -2.15 -9.58 7.80
N GLN A 47 -1.37 -10.57 8.22
CA GLN A 47 -1.01 -10.79 9.63
C GLN A 47 0.17 -9.93 10.10
N TYR A 48 0.60 -8.95 9.29
CA TYR A 48 1.74 -8.09 9.55
C TYR A 48 3.06 -8.82 9.78
N THR A 49 3.25 -9.96 9.10
CA THR A 49 4.51 -10.67 9.04
C THR A 49 5.28 -10.20 7.80
N PRO A 50 6.48 -9.60 7.94
CA PRO A 50 7.26 -9.17 6.79
C PRO A 50 7.61 -10.33 5.86
N VAL A 51 7.36 -10.12 4.55
CA VAL A 51 7.71 -11.09 3.51
C VAL A 51 8.56 -10.41 2.45
N GLN A 52 9.68 -11.03 2.11
CA GLN A 52 10.61 -10.55 1.10
C GLN A 52 10.33 -11.19 -0.27
N GLY A 53 10.68 -10.48 -1.34
CA GLY A 53 10.66 -10.99 -2.71
C GLY A 53 9.84 -10.11 -3.66
N LYS A 54 10.16 -10.18 -4.95
CA LYS A 54 9.62 -9.27 -5.97
C LYS A 54 8.09 -9.22 -6.04
N ASP A 55 7.43 -10.36 -5.86
CA ASP A 55 5.97 -10.42 -5.87
C ASP A 55 5.36 -9.68 -4.66
N MET A 56 6.01 -9.77 -3.51
CA MET A 56 5.58 -9.08 -2.28
C MET A 56 5.95 -7.61 -2.30
N ASP A 57 7.06 -7.26 -2.94
CA ASP A 57 7.41 -5.86 -3.23
C ASP A 57 6.35 -5.20 -4.10
N SER A 58 5.95 -5.85 -5.20
CA SER A 58 4.89 -5.37 -6.09
C SER A 58 3.54 -5.28 -5.37
N HIS A 59 3.20 -6.28 -4.55
CA HIS A 59 1.99 -6.28 -3.75
C HIS A 59 1.97 -5.12 -2.74
N MET A 60 3.04 -4.95 -1.96
CA MET A 60 3.10 -3.90 -0.95
C MET A 60 3.11 -2.49 -1.55
N GLN A 61 3.74 -2.32 -2.72
CA GLN A 61 3.60 -1.09 -3.50
C GLN A 61 2.12 -0.82 -3.84
N CYS A 62 1.35 -1.83 -4.26
CA CYS A 62 -0.08 -1.67 -4.54
C CYS A 62 -0.87 -1.27 -3.31
N VAL A 63 -0.69 -2.01 -2.22
CA VAL A 63 -1.40 -1.73 -0.96
C VAL A 63 -1.10 -0.33 -0.46
N LEU A 64 0.17 0.05 -0.30
CA LEU A 64 0.50 1.36 0.27
C LEU A 64 0.14 2.54 -0.65
N GLU A 65 0.17 2.35 -1.97
CA GLU A 65 -0.25 3.36 -2.94
C GLU A 65 -1.76 3.60 -2.88
N VAL A 66 -2.57 2.53 -2.87
CA VAL A 66 -4.03 2.61 -2.69
C VAL A 66 -4.42 3.29 -1.38
N LEU A 67 -3.69 3.01 -0.30
CA LEU A 67 -3.90 3.66 0.99
C LEU A 67 -3.48 5.15 0.97
N GLY A 68 -2.71 5.58 -0.04
CA GLY A 68 -2.17 6.93 -0.15
C GLY A 68 -0.97 7.18 0.78
N PHE A 69 -0.26 6.12 1.16
CA PHE A 69 0.93 6.22 2.02
C PHE A 69 2.22 6.27 1.22
N VAL A 70 2.23 5.80 -0.02
CA VAL A 70 3.33 6.00 -0.96
C VAL A 70 2.81 6.49 -2.31
N GLU A 71 3.66 7.19 -3.06
CA GLU A 71 3.46 7.51 -4.47
C GLU A 71 3.73 6.27 -5.35
N ASP A 72 3.45 6.39 -6.66
CA ASP A 72 3.67 5.34 -7.67
C ASP A 72 5.14 4.88 -7.80
N ASN A 73 6.08 5.76 -7.43
CA ASN A 73 7.52 5.52 -7.39
C ASN A 73 8.01 4.98 -6.02
N GLY A 74 7.08 4.67 -5.11
CA GLY A 74 7.34 4.15 -3.77
C GLY A 74 7.85 5.18 -2.76
N GLU A 75 7.87 6.47 -3.10
CA GLU A 75 8.20 7.54 -2.17
C GLU A 75 7.11 7.74 -1.13
N LEU A 76 7.50 7.95 0.13
CA LEU A 76 6.57 8.12 1.24
C LEU A 76 5.78 9.43 1.14
N VAL A 77 4.45 9.35 1.20
CA VAL A 77 3.56 10.52 1.34
C VAL A 77 3.47 10.89 2.83
N PHE A 78 4.46 11.68 3.26
CA PHE A 78 4.76 11.86 4.69
C PHE A 78 3.62 12.48 5.51
N GLN A 79 2.90 13.47 4.99
CA GLN A 79 1.87 14.16 5.78
C GLN A 79 0.63 13.30 5.98
N GLU A 80 0.28 12.53 4.97
CA GLU A 80 -0.87 11.65 4.88
C GLU A 80 -0.72 10.53 5.90
N LEU A 81 0.41 9.80 5.86
CA LEU A 81 0.68 8.76 6.85
C LEU A 81 0.79 9.33 8.26
N LEU A 82 1.47 10.47 8.44
CA LEU A 82 1.60 11.09 9.76
C LEU A 82 0.24 11.49 10.34
N GLY A 83 -0.65 12.04 9.51
CA GLY A 83 -2.00 12.44 9.90
C GLY A 83 -2.83 11.26 10.38
N VAL A 84 -2.79 10.13 9.66
CA VAL A 84 -3.52 8.91 10.06
C VAL A 84 -2.90 8.30 11.32
N LEU A 85 -1.57 8.23 11.42
CA LEU A 85 -0.90 7.74 12.63
C LEU A 85 -1.30 8.56 13.86
N LYS A 86 -1.32 9.89 13.76
CA LYS A 86 -1.77 10.78 14.85
C LYS A 86 -3.27 10.68 15.16
N MET A 87 -4.09 10.26 14.20
CA MET A 87 -5.51 9.99 14.45
C MET A 87 -5.71 8.74 15.31
N VAL A 88 -4.93 7.68 15.07
CA VAL A 88 -5.08 6.41 15.78
C VAL A 88 -4.26 6.33 17.07
N ASP A 89 -3.16 7.09 17.16
CA ASP A 89 -2.29 7.22 18.32
C ASP A 89 -1.73 8.65 18.41
N PRO A 90 -2.42 9.59 19.07
CA PRO A 90 -2.02 11.00 19.09
C PRO A 90 -0.70 11.24 19.86
N ASP A 91 -0.34 10.37 20.81
CA ASP A 91 0.77 10.56 21.73
C ASP A 91 2.12 10.01 21.19
N GLY A 92 2.08 9.17 20.14
CA GLY A 92 3.28 8.52 19.60
C GLY A 92 4.23 9.44 18.81
N ASP A 93 5.55 9.25 18.96
CA ASP A 93 6.56 9.89 18.09
C ASP A 93 6.72 9.13 16.76
N HIS A 94 5.72 9.30 15.91
CA HIS A 94 5.66 8.63 14.61
C HIS A 94 6.62 9.23 13.59
N ALA A 95 6.88 10.54 13.66
CA ALA A 95 7.74 11.23 12.71
C ALA A 95 9.17 10.69 12.72
N SER A 96 9.71 10.36 13.89
CA SER A 96 11.04 9.72 14.02
C SER A 96 11.08 8.34 13.37
N SER A 97 10.03 7.52 13.56
CA SER A 97 9.91 6.20 12.94
C SER A 97 9.79 6.29 11.42
N MET A 98 8.98 7.23 10.92
CA MET A 98 8.81 7.51 9.48
C MET A 98 10.12 7.95 8.84
N LYS A 99 10.85 8.91 9.43
CA LYS A 99 12.13 9.39 8.89
C LYS A 99 13.17 8.27 8.83
N LYS A 100 13.28 7.48 9.89
CA LYS A 100 14.18 6.32 9.94
C LYS A 100 13.88 5.34 8.81
N CYS A 101 12.63 4.92 8.67
CA CYS A 101 12.26 3.91 7.68
C CYS A 101 12.23 4.43 6.25
N ASN A 102 11.92 5.71 6.04
CA ASN A 102 12.10 6.36 4.75
C ASN A 102 13.58 6.36 4.34
N ALA A 103 14.48 6.68 5.25
CA ALA A 103 15.92 6.65 4.98
C ALA A 103 16.44 5.23 4.66
N GLU A 104 15.82 4.17 5.20
CA GLU A 104 16.13 2.79 4.80
C GLU A 104 15.58 2.46 3.40
N ALA A 105 14.35 2.89 3.08
CA ALA A 105 13.74 2.70 1.76
C ALA A 105 14.51 3.43 0.65
N GLU A 106 15.07 4.63 0.91
CA GLU A 106 15.89 5.35 -0.06
C GLU A 106 17.21 4.65 -0.45
N LYS A 107 17.58 3.55 0.22
CA LYS A 107 18.78 2.76 -0.11
C LYS A 107 18.51 1.66 -1.14
N VAL A 108 17.25 1.43 -1.51
CA VAL A 108 16.85 0.38 -2.45
C VAL A 108 16.22 0.97 -3.71
N ASP A 109 16.11 0.13 -4.74
CA ASP A 109 15.43 0.51 -5.99
C ASP A 109 13.95 0.82 -5.74
N THR A 110 13.38 1.71 -6.56
CA THR A 110 11.96 2.12 -6.53
C THR A 110 11.00 0.95 -6.35
N SER A 111 11.22 -0.17 -7.03
CA SER A 111 10.33 -1.34 -6.96
C SER A 111 10.24 -1.99 -5.58
N SER A 112 11.20 -1.76 -4.68
CA SER A 112 11.26 -2.37 -3.35
C SER A 112 11.06 -1.37 -2.22
N LYS A 113 10.98 -0.05 -2.51
CA LYS A 113 10.86 1.03 -1.51
C LYS A 113 9.69 0.81 -0.55
N ALA A 114 8.48 0.57 -1.06
CA ALA A 114 7.28 0.38 -0.25
C ALA A 114 7.43 -0.78 0.75
N ASN A 115 7.92 -1.94 0.30
CA ASN A 115 8.08 -3.11 1.17
C ASN A 115 9.23 -2.95 2.16
N THR A 116 10.32 -2.28 1.78
CA THR A 116 11.41 -1.91 2.71
C THR A 116 10.90 -0.95 3.79
N PHE A 117 10.14 0.07 3.41
CA PHE A 117 9.51 1.00 4.37
C PHE A 117 8.59 0.25 5.33
N TYR A 118 7.64 -0.52 4.81
CA TYR A 118 6.70 -1.35 5.56
C TYR A 118 7.41 -2.25 6.58
N THR A 119 8.39 -3.03 6.10
CA THR A 119 9.16 -3.97 6.93
C THR A 119 9.92 -3.25 8.03
N CYS A 120 10.57 -2.12 7.71
CA CYS A 120 11.23 -1.31 8.71
C CYS A 120 10.24 -0.78 9.75
N PHE A 121 9.09 -0.27 9.32
CA PHE A 121 8.12 0.40 10.18
C PHE A 121 7.54 -0.55 11.23
N LEU A 122 7.30 -1.81 10.85
CA LEU A 122 6.87 -2.88 11.76
C LEU A 122 7.91 -3.21 12.86
N GLY A 123 9.17 -2.83 12.67
CA GLY A 123 10.23 -2.93 13.68
C GLY A 123 10.38 -1.69 14.57
N THR A 124 9.47 -0.72 14.50
CA THR A 124 9.55 0.53 15.28
C THR A 124 8.59 0.54 16.47
N SER A 125 8.72 1.53 17.35
CA SER A 125 7.73 1.79 18.41
C SER A 125 6.35 2.19 17.87
N SER A 126 6.26 2.61 16.60
CA SER A 126 5.00 3.01 15.96
C SER A 126 4.29 1.85 15.25
N ALA A 127 4.81 0.61 15.36
CA ALA A 127 4.27 -0.53 14.63
C ALA A 127 2.78 -0.78 14.91
N GLN A 128 2.31 -0.66 16.16
CA GLN A 128 0.90 -0.88 16.47
C GLN A 128 -0.01 0.21 15.88
N ALA A 129 0.41 1.46 15.96
CA ALA A 129 -0.30 2.58 15.32
C ALA A 129 -0.35 2.40 13.81
N PHE A 130 0.74 1.92 13.20
CA PHE A 130 0.78 1.65 11.76
C PHE A 130 -0.20 0.57 11.33
N LYS A 131 -0.32 -0.52 12.08
CA LYS A 131 -1.33 -1.56 11.83
C LYS A 131 -2.74 -0.98 11.85
N TYR A 132 -3.04 -0.20 12.88
CA TYR A 132 -4.34 0.48 12.97
C TYR A 132 -4.56 1.49 11.83
N ALA A 133 -3.53 2.22 11.42
CA ALA A 133 -3.63 3.17 10.31
C ALA A 133 -3.91 2.47 8.98
N VAL A 134 -3.19 1.39 8.68
CA VAL A 134 -3.39 0.56 7.48
C VAL A 134 -4.80 -0.03 7.47
N ASP A 135 -5.18 -0.75 8.54
CA ASP A 135 -6.51 -1.38 8.67
C ASP A 135 -7.64 -0.35 8.55
N TYR A 136 -7.50 0.79 9.23
CA TYR A 136 -8.51 1.84 9.23
C TYR A 136 -8.70 2.46 7.83
N VAL A 137 -7.60 2.78 7.15
CA VAL A 137 -7.67 3.36 5.79
C VAL A 137 -8.14 2.33 4.78
N GLU A 138 -7.76 1.05 4.91
CA GLU A 138 -8.29 -0.03 4.07
C GLU A 138 -9.81 -0.10 4.16
N LEU A 139 -10.36 -0.06 5.38
CA LEU A 139 -11.82 -0.07 5.60
C LEU A 139 -12.52 1.16 5.03
N LEU A 140 -11.90 2.35 5.11
CA LEU A 140 -12.44 3.56 4.49
C LEU A 140 -12.47 3.44 2.96
N ARG A 141 -11.36 3.00 2.35
CA ARG A 141 -11.24 2.81 0.89
C ARG A 141 -12.21 1.74 0.38
N ALA A 142 -12.41 0.68 1.15
CA ALA A 142 -13.36 -0.39 0.85
C ALA A 142 -14.83 -0.03 1.14
N GLY A 143 -15.12 1.20 1.61
CA GLY A 143 -16.48 1.64 1.96
C GLY A 143 -17.10 0.85 3.12
N LYS A 144 -16.29 0.21 3.97
CA LYS A 144 -16.72 -0.48 5.19
C LYS A 144 -16.91 0.49 6.36
N LEU A 145 -16.27 1.65 6.28
CA LEU A 145 -16.42 2.79 7.16
C LEU A 145 -16.64 4.06 6.31
N ASP A 146 -17.42 5.01 6.82
CA ASP A 146 -17.60 6.31 6.16
C ASP A 146 -16.38 7.21 6.42
N MET A 147 -16.04 8.10 5.49
CA MET A 147 -14.89 9.04 5.58
C MET A 147 -14.89 9.94 6.83
N GLY A 148 -16.04 10.14 7.48
CA GLY A 148 -16.18 10.90 8.72
C GLY A 148 -16.17 10.07 10.00
N THR A 149 -16.02 8.74 9.90
CA THR A 149 -15.97 7.85 11.05
C THR A 149 -14.78 8.22 11.93
N THR A 150 -14.94 8.22 13.25
CA THR A 150 -13.78 8.37 14.15
C THR A 150 -13.15 7.00 14.34
N PHE A 151 -11.81 6.95 14.39
CA PHE A 151 -11.10 5.70 14.65
C PHE A 151 -11.59 5.02 15.95
N ASN A 152 -11.92 3.72 15.84
CA ASN A 152 -12.24 2.86 16.96
C ASN A 152 -11.56 1.50 16.76
N ALA A 153 -10.54 1.20 17.57
CA ALA A 153 -9.74 0.00 17.43
C ALA A 153 -10.58 -1.29 17.46
N GLY A 154 -11.59 -1.37 18.34
CA GLY A 154 -12.45 -2.55 18.45
C GLY A 154 -13.29 -2.81 17.20
N GLN A 155 -13.88 -1.75 16.63
CA GLN A 155 -14.64 -1.83 15.38
C GLN A 155 -13.73 -2.19 14.20
N VAL A 156 -12.59 -1.52 14.08
CA VAL A 156 -11.61 -1.77 13.01
C VAL A 156 -11.14 -3.22 13.05
N SER A 157 -10.69 -3.72 14.20
CA SER A 157 -10.23 -5.11 14.33
C SER A 157 -11.33 -6.13 14.06
N ALA A 158 -12.59 -5.86 14.43
CA ALA A 158 -13.70 -6.75 14.14
C ALA A 158 -14.01 -6.86 12.64
N LEU A 159 -13.99 -5.73 11.92
CA LEU A 159 -14.23 -5.69 10.47
C LEU A 159 -13.07 -6.33 9.70
N MET A 160 -11.82 -6.00 10.05
CA MET A 160 -10.65 -6.62 9.43
C MET A 160 -10.63 -8.13 9.63
N LYS A 161 -10.96 -8.59 10.84
CA LYS A 161 -11.10 -10.03 11.09
C LYS A 161 -12.09 -10.71 10.14
N GLN A 162 -13.23 -10.07 9.83
CA GLN A 162 -14.20 -10.63 8.89
C GLN A 162 -13.65 -10.74 7.46
N ILE A 163 -12.87 -9.73 7.02
CA ILE A 163 -12.22 -9.73 5.71
C ILE A 163 -11.15 -10.83 5.66
N ASP A 164 -10.26 -10.85 6.65
CA ASP A 164 -9.16 -11.81 6.75
C ASP A 164 -9.66 -13.24 6.89
N ASP A 165 -10.73 -13.48 7.66
CA ASP A 165 -11.32 -14.81 7.80
C ASP A 165 -11.93 -15.30 6.47
N GLY A 166 -12.40 -14.40 5.60
CA GLY A 166 -12.91 -14.74 4.27
C GLY A 166 -11.81 -14.99 3.24
N LEU A 167 -10.66 -14.33 3.40
CA LEU A 167 -9.54 -14.44 2.47
C LEU A 167 -8.55 -15.54 2.85
N CYS A 168 -8.19 -15.65 4.13
CA CYS A 168 -7.05 -16.43 4.61
C CYS A 168 -7.39 -17.76 5.29
N ASN A 169 -8.67 -18.13 5.34
CA ASN A 169 -9.12 -19.47 5.72
C ASN A 169 -9.33 -20.38 4.51
#